data_AF-A0A661QHN5-F1
#
_entry.id   AF-A0A661QHN5-F1
#
_cell.length_a   1.000
_cell.length_b   1.000
_cell.length_c   1.000
_cell.angle_alpha   90.00
_cell.angle_beta   90.00
_cell.angle_gamma   90.00
#
_symmetry.space_group_name_H-M   'P 1'
#
loop_
_entity.id
_entity.type
_entity.pdbx_description
1 polymer ?
#
loop_
_entity_poly.entity_id
_entity_poly.type
_entity_poly.pdbx_seq_one_letter_code
_entity_poly.pdbx_strand_id
1 'polypeptide(L)'
;THDLANAIFGLLDLTRHPSPVTRHCLYGIYHFSNNGQCSWYEFAQEIVAQAQQFGEPVKVQRVLPIRTEDYPLPATRPAYSVFSREKYTLATGAQVPDWRSSLSTYFKLREG
;
A
#
# COMPACT_ATOMS: atom_id res chain seq x y z
N THR A 1 0.86 6.18 -6.31
CA THR A 1 -0.48 6.76 -6.07
C THR A 1 -1.59 6.07 -6.86
N HIS A 2 -1.28 5.19 -7.82
CA HIS A 2 -2.23 4.49 -8.68
C HIS A 2 -3.29 3.64 -7.93
N ASP A 3 -2.87 2.76 -7.01
CA ASP A 3 -3.82 1.81 -6.40
C ASP A 3 -4.85 2.47 -5.49
N LEU A 4 -4.44 3.48 -4.73
CA LEU A 4 -5.36 4.27 -3.91
C LEU A 4 -6.37 5.02 -4.79
N ALA A 5 -5.94 5.56 -5.93
CA ALA A 5 -6.84 6.22 -6.87
C ALA A 5 -7.87 5.23 -7.43
N ASN A 6 -7.44 4.04 -7.83
CA ASN A 6 -8.35 2.99 -8.32
C ASN A 6 -9.33 2.53 -7.24
N ALA A 7 -8.89 2.43 -5.98
CA ALA A 7 -9.76 2.11 -4.86
C ALA A 7 -10.84 3.19 -4.66
N ILE A 8 -10.48 4.47 -4.78
CA ILE A 8 -11.43 5.58 -4.70
C ILE A 8 -12.44 5.51 -5.86
N PHE A 9 -11.97 5.28 -7.10
CA PHE A 9 -12.88 5.12 -8.24
C PHE A 9 -13.84 3.95 -8.07
N GLY A 10 -13.35 2.79 -7.58
CA GLY A 10 -14.20 1.65 -7.28
C GLY A 10 -15.30 1.97 -6.26
N LEU A 11 -14.98 2.73 -5.21
CA LEU A 11 -15.98 3.20 -4.24
C LEU A 11 -17.00 4.17 -4.88
N LEU A 12 -16.54 5.08 -5.73
CA LEU A 12 -17.43 6.02 -6.43
C LEU A 12 -18.39 5.30 -7.37
N ASP A 13 -17.93 4.29 -8.11
CA ASP A 13 -18.77 3.54 -9.04
C ASP A 13 -19.89 2.76 -8.32
N LEU A 14 -19.62 2.22 -7.13
CA LEU A 14 -20.65 1.60 -6.28
C LEU A 14 -21.76 2.58 -5.91
N THR A 15 -21.44 3.85 -5.67
CA THR A 15 -22.44 4.87 -5.30
C THR A 15 -23.33 5.25 -6.48
N ARG A 16 -22.82 5.16 -7.71
CA ARG A 16 -23.55 5.49 -8.94
C ARG A 16 -24.48 4.36 -9.38
N HIS A 17 -24.11 3.11 -9.07
CA HIS A 17 -24.88 1.92 -9.43
C HIS A 17 -25.11 1.00 -8.21
N PRO A 18 -25.96 1.41 -7.25
CA PRO A 18 -26.18 0.65 -6.03
C PRO A 18 -26.91 -0.67 -6.32
N SER A 19 -26.28 -1.81 -6.00
CA SER A 19 -26.95 -3.11 -5.95
C SER A 19 -27.87 -3.20 -4.71
N PRO A 20 -28.97 -3.99 -4.75
CA PRO A 20 -29.84 -4.21 -3.59
C PRO A 20 -29.09 -4.69 -2.33
N VAL A 21 -27.96 -5.38 -2.51
CA VAL A 21 -27.10 -5.92 -1.44
C VAL A 21 -26.28 -4.81 -0.75
N THR A 22 -25.98 -3.70 -1.44
CA THR A 22 -25.00 -2.69 -0.99
C THR A 22 -25.63 -1.50 -0.26
N ARG A 23 -26.96 -1.43 -0.17
CA ARG A 23 -27.71 -0.22 0.26
C ARG A 23 -27.40 0.28 1.69
N HIS A 24 -26.81 -0.55 2.57
CA HIS A 24 -26.57 -0.17 3.97
C HIS A 24 -25.14 0.27 4.31
N CYS A 25 -24.18 0.29 3.37
CA CYS A 25 -22.77 0.56 3.73
C CYS A 25 -21.94 1.37 2.71
N LEU A 26 -22.55 2.05 1.73
CA LEU A 26 -21.79 2.75 0.68
C LEU A 26 -20.89 3.87 1.21
N TYR A 27 -21.36 4.66 2.17
CA TYR A 27 -20.65 5.83 2.69
C TYR A 27 -20.00 5.57 4.04
N GLY A 28 -18.94 6.31 4.33
CA GLY A 28 -18.24 6.31 5.62
C GLY A 28 -16.75 6.12 5.47
N ILE A 29 -16.10 5.75 6.57
CA ILE A 29 -14.65 5.62 6.64
C ILE A 29 -14.23 4.24 6.11
N TYR A 30 -13.23 4.22 5.22
CA TYR A 30 -12.59 3.01 4.72
C TYR A 30 -11.08 3.12 4.95
N HIS A 31 -10.47 2.02 5.39
CA HIS A 31 -9.02 1.91 5.37
C HIS A 31 -8.57 1.26 4.07
N PHE A 32 -7.54 1.83 3.46
CA PHE A 32 -6.92 1.25 2.27
C PHE A 32 -5.41 1.39 2.34
N SER A 33 -4.73 0.29 2.09
CA SER A 33 -3.30 0.17 1.79
C SER A 33 -3.13 -1.06 0.91
N ASN A 34 -2.00 -1.21 0.23
CA ASN A 34 -1.71 -2.47 -0.48
C ASN A 34 -1.76 -3.67 0.49
N ASN A 35 -2.09 -4.84 -0.04
CA ASN A 35 -2.19 -6.07 0.74
C ASN A 35 -0.80 -6.51 1.23
N GLY A 36 -0.81 -7.33 2.28
CA GLY A 36 0.39 -7.74 2.99
C GLY A 36 0.78 -6.77 4.10
N GLN A 37 1.92 -7.05 4.72
CA GLN A 37 2.54 -6.24 5.76
C GLN A 37 4.05 -6.27 5.59
N CYS A 38 4.71 -5.22 6.04
CA CYS A 38 6.15 -5.15 6.16
C CYS A 38 6.55 -4.10 7.19
N SER A 39 7.74 -4.26 7.75
CA SER A 39 8.47 -3.22 8.45
C SER A 39 9.10 -2.22 7.46
N TRP A 40 9.49 -1.04 7.95
CA TRP A 40 10.28 -0.09 7.15
C TRP A 40 11.59 -0.70 6.63
N TYR A 41 12.18 -1.62 7.39
CA TYR A 41 13.39 -2.34 7.00
C TYR A 41 13.15 -3.26 5.80
N GLU A 42 12.09 -4.05 5.82
CA GLU A 42 11.72 -4.93 4.71
C GLU A 42 11.33 -4.13 3.47
N PHE A 43 10.60 -3.02 3.64
CA PHE A 43 10.23 -2.16 2.52
C PHE A 43 11.46 -1.53 1.86
N ALA A 44 12.41 -1.02 2.66
CA ALA A 44 13.65 -0.44 2.14
C ALA A 44 14.52 -1.47 1.39
N GLN A 45 14.60 -2.70 1.90
CA GLN A 45 15.30 -3.79 1.20
C GLN A 45 14.66 -4.11 -0.16
N GLU A 46 13.34 -4.23 -0.19
CA GLU A 46 12.61 -4.51 -1.43
C GLU A 46 12.78 -3.38 -2.46
N ILE A 47 12.74 -2.11 -2.03
CA ILE A 47 13.00 -0.96 -2.89
C ILE A 47 14.40 -1.06 -3.52
N VAL A 48 15.43 -1.34 -2.72
CA VAL A 48 16.80 -1.48 -3.21
C VAL A 48 16.92 -2.65 -4.20
N ALA A 49 16.33 -3.80 -3.86
CA ALA A 49 16.37 -4.99 -4.71
C ALA A 49 15.67 -4.75 -6.05
N GLN A 50 14.46 -4.19 -6.04
CA GLN A 50 13.73 -3.91 -7.27
C GLN A 50 14.39 -2.79 -8.08
N ALA A 51 14.88 -1.72 -7.45
CA ALA A 51 15.62 -0.67 -8.16
C ALA A 51 16.82 -1.25 -8.94
N GLN A 52 17.60 -2.14 -8.33
CA GLN A 52 18.70 -2.85 -9.00
C GLN A 52 18.20 -3.72 -10.15
N GLN A 53 17.09 -4.44 -9.97
CA GLN A 53 16.48 -5.27 -11.01
C GLN A 53 16.02 -4.45 -12.23
N PHE A 54 15.50 -3.24 -12.00
CA PHE A 54 15.09 -2.28 -13.04
C PHE A 54 16.25 -1.36 -13.47
N GLY A 55 17.51 -1.70 -13.18
CA GLY A 55 18.67 -0.98 -13.68
C GLY A 55 18.84 0.45 -13.16
N GLU A 56 18.12 0.84 -12.11
CA GLU A 56 18.27 2.16 -11.48
C GLU A 56 19.66 2.24 -10.79
N PRO A 57 20.33 3.40 -10.84
CA PRO A 57 21.64 3.57 -10.22
C PRO A 57 21.51 3.59 -8.68
N VAL A 58 21.80 2.44 -8.05
CA VAL A 58 21.74 2.30 -6.58
C VAL A 58 23.14 2.27 -5.99
N LYS A 59 23.46 3.24 -5.11
CA LYS A 59 24.72 3.27 -4.35
C LYS A 59 24.68 2.47 -3.05
N VAL A 60 23.48 2.08 -2.60
CA VAL A 60 23.27 1.37 -1.35
C VAL A 60 23.81 -0.06 -1.49
N GLN A 61 24.78 -0.42 -0.64
CA GLN A 61 25.36 -1.76 -0.62
C GLN A 61 24.61 -2.72 0.31
N ARG A 62 24.10 -2.20 1.43
CA ARG A 62 23.37 -2.98 2.43
C ARG A 62 22.38 -2.10 3.18
N VAL A 63 21.18 -2.63 3.41
CA VAL A 63 20.21 -2.04 4.33
C VAL A 63 20.41 -2.69 5.70
N LEU A 64 20.59 -1.88 6.73
CA LEU A 64 20.76 -2.33 8.10
C LEU A 64 19.49 -2.04 8.91
N PRO A 65 18.95 -3.02 9.65
CA PRO A 65 17.84 -2.76 10.56
C PRO A 65 18.34 -1.95 11.76
N ILE A 66 17.50 -1.04 12.24
CA ILE A 66 17.69 -0.34 13.52
C ILE A 66 16.41 -0.44 14.32
N ARG A 67 16.50 -0.35 15.65
CA ARG A 67 15.31 -0.26 16.50
C ARG A 67 14.78 1.17 16.49
N THR A 68 13.50 1.34 16.82
CA THR A 68 12.90 2.68 16.95
C THR A 68 13.60 3.51 18.03
N GLU A 69 14.08 2.87 19.10
CA GLU A 69 14.86 3.51 20.18
C GLU A 69 16.23 4.05 19.72
N ASP A 70 16.82 3.44 18.69
CA ASP A 70 18.12 3.85 18.13
C ASP A 70 18.00 5.12 17.26
N TYR A 71 16.77 5.55 16.95
CA TYR A 71 16.50 6.75 16.15
C TYR A 71 15.27 7.51 16.68
N PRO A 72 15.42 8.20 17.84
CA PRO A 72 14.32 8.91 18.47
C PRO A 72 13.91 10.13 17.63
N LEU A 73 12.63 10.18 17.26
CA LEU A 73 12.02 11.32 16.59
C LEU A 73 11.07 12.04 17.56
N PRO A 74 10.87 13.37 17.40
CA PRO A 74 9.95 14.12 18.27
C PRO A 74 8.52 13.58 18.28
N ALA A 75 8.04 13.06 17.15
CA ALA A 75 6.74 12.42 17.04
C ALA A 75 6.85 10.91 17.30
N THR A 76 6.09 10.41 18.27
CA THR A 76 5.99 8.98 18.55
C THR A 76 5.35 8.26 17.37
N ARG A 77 6.02 7.24 16.84
CA ARG A 77 5.49 6.39 15.79
C ARG A 77 4.87 5.13 16.39
N PRO A 78 3.66 4.72 15.96
CA PRO A 78 3.08 3.46 16.40
C PRO A 78 3.96 2.30 15.93
N ALA A 79 4.16 1.31 16.81
CA ALA A 79 4.92 0.10 16.50
C ALA A 79 4.22 -0.78 15.45
N TYR A 80 2.91 -0.65 15.31
CA TYR A 80 2.09 -1.40 14.36
C TYR A 80 0.98 -0.50 13.80
N SER A 81 0.94 -0.36 12.48
CA SER A 81 -0.03 0.48 11.77
C SER A 81 -0.63 -0.21 10.53
N VAL A 82 -0.69 -1.54 10.55
CA VAL A 82 -1.37 -2.31 9.49
C VAL A 82 -2.87 -2.23 9.74
N PHE A 83 -3.61 -1.74 8.75
CA PHE A 83 -5.06 -1.63 8.83
C PHE A 83 -5.76 -2.82 8.17
N SER A 84 -6.90 -3.25 8.72
CA SER A 84 -7.81 -4.15 8.02
C SER A 84 -8.43 -3.45 6.81
N ARG A 85 -8.58 -4.20 5.70
CA ARG A 85 -9.18 -3.73 4.45
C ARG A 85 -10.52 -4.41 4.18
N GLU A 86 -11.01 -5.20 5.14
CA GLU A 86 -12.21 -6.04 5.01
C GLU A 86 -13.43 -5.23 4.57
N LYS A 87 -13.64 -4.05 5.16
CA LYS A 87 -14.75 -3.17 4.76
C LYS A 87 -14.68 -2.79 3.28
N TYR A 88 -13.49 -2.45 2.78
CA TYR A 88 -13.29 -2.11 1.38
C TYR A 88 -13.54 -3.33 0.46
N THR A 89 -12.96 -4.49 0.80
CA THR A 89 -13.09 -5.71 -0.01
C THR A 89 -14.53 -6.23 -0.02
N LEU A 90 -15.24 -6.17 1.10
CA LEU A 90 -16.64 -6.58 1.20
C LEU A 90 -17.57 -5.64 0.42
N ALA A 91 -17.31 -4.32 0.45
CA ALA A 91 -18.13 -3.35 -0.26
C ALA A 91 -17.94 -3.41 -1.78
N THR A 92 -16.70 -3.55 -2.24
CA THR A 92 -16.33 -3.45 -3.67
C THR A 92 -16.20 -4.79 -4.38
N GLY A 93 -15.98 -5.89 -3.65
CA GLY A 93 -15.55 -7.17 -4.23
C GLY A 93 -14.15 -7.12 -4.86
N ALA A 94 -13.45 -5.98 -4.79
CA ALA A 94 -12.17 -5.79 -5.43
C ALA A 94 -11.05 -6.51 -4.68
N GLN A 95 -10.13 -7.10 -5.45
CA GLN A 95 -8.89 -7.64 -4.92
C GLN A 95 -7.90 -6.48 -4.66
N VAL A 96 -7.35 -6.42 -3.45
CA VAL A 96 -6.31 -5.44 -3.12
C VAL A 96 -4.96 -6.00 -3.57
N PRO A 97 -4.19 -5.28 -4.40
CA PRO A 97 -2.90 -5.77 -4.89
C PRO A 97 -1.87 -5.87 -3.77
N ASP A 98 -1.01 -6.89 -3.84
CA ASP A 98 0.14 -7.05 -2.94
C ASP A 98 1.15 -5.90 -3.09
N TRP A 99 1.70 -5.43 -1.97
CA TRP A 99 2.57 -4.25 -1.96
C TRP A 99 3.85 -4.42 -2.79
N ARG A 100 4.44 -5.62 -2.90
CA ARG A 100 5.63 -5.87 -3.72
C ARG A 100 5.30 -5.78 -5.21
N SER A 101 4.12 -6.30 -5.58
CA SER A 101 3.62 -6.24 -6.95
C SER A 101 3.32 -4.79 -7.37
N SER A 102 2.74 -4.01 -6.47
CA SER A 102 2.51 -2.57 -6.67
C SER A 102 3.81 -1.78 -6.76
N LEU A 103 4.82 -2.12 -5.94
CA LEU A 103 6.16 -1.53 -6.05
C LEU A 103 6.83 -1.85 -7.39
N SER A 104 6.69 -3.09 -7.88
CA SER A 104 7.22 -3.48 -9.18
C SER A 104 6.53 -2.72 -10.32
N THR A 105 5.22 -2.54 -10.21
CA THR A 105 4.45 -1.70 -11.15
C THR A 105 4.93 -0.25 -11.13
N TYR A 106 5.25 0.29 -9.95
CA TYR A 106 5.80 1.65 -9.83
C TYR A 106 7.13 1.81 -10.59
N PHE A 107 8.05 0.85 -10.49
CA PHE A 107 9.30 0.90 -11.25
C PHE A 107 9.07 0.77 -12.76
N LYS A 108 8.22 -0.17 -13.20
CA LYS A 108 7.87 -0.34 -14.63
C LYS A 108 7.35 0.94 -15.27
N LEU A 109 6.51 1.69 -14.54
CA LEU A 109 5.92 2.94 -15.04
C LEU A 109 6.89 4.13 -15.06
N ARG A 110 8.08 4.00 -14.47
CA ARG A 110 9.13 5.04 -14.51
C ARG A 110 10.08 4.89 -15.69
N GLU A 111 10.19 3.70 -16.26
CA GLU A 111 11.03 3.43 -17.44
C GLU A 111 10.35 3.82 -18.77
N GLY A 112 9.03 4.06 -18.77
CA GLY A 112 8.24 4.48 -19.93
C GLY A 112 7.89 5.96 -19.88
#